data_AF-A0A060BV23-F1
#
_entry.id   AF-A0A060BV23-F1
#
_cell.length_a   1.000
_cell.length_b   1.000
_cell.length_c   1.000
_cell.angle_alpha   90.00
_cell.angle_beta   90.00
_cell.angle_gamma   90.00
#
_symmetry.space_group_name_H-M   'P 1'
#
loop_
_entity.id
_entity.type
_entity.pdbx_description
1 polymer ?
#
loop_
_entity_poly.entity_id
_entity_poly.type
_entity_poly.pdbx_seq_one_letter_code
_entity_poly.pdbx_strand_id
1 'polypeptide(L)'
;MRILFVIDGLPGGGAEKVVLTLAEQFLSEGEQVSLFSLRDVCDYPLPEGLDYQVIVDRCRKPWRKLTELSRRARQLDAAVEKAEQRGAFRPGALESA
;
A
#
# COMPACT_ATOMS: atom_id res chain seq x y z
N MET A 1 9.62 -8.02 12.09
CA MET A 1 8.77 -8.49 10.98
C MET A 1 8.69 -7.42 9.89
N ARG A 2 7.89 -7.64 8.83
CA ARG A 2 7.68 -6.67 7.75
C ARG A 2 6.19 -6.55 7.49
N ILE A 3 5.65 -5.34 7.53
CA ILE A 3 4.22 -5.07 7.52
C ILE A 3 3.89 -4.22 6.30
N LEU A 4 2.95 -4.67 5.49
CA LEU A 4 2.42 -3.92 4.35
C LEU A 4 0.97 -3.52 4.63
N PHE A 5 0.71 -2.22 4.69
CA PHE A 5 -0.63 -1.67 4.65
C PHE A 5 -1.02 -1.31 3.21
N VAL A 6 -2.27 -1.57 2.84
CA VAL A 6 -2.85 -1.13 1.57
C VAL A 6 -4.10 -0.31 1.86
N ILE A 7 -4.14 0.92 1.34
CA ILE A 7 -5.24 1.86 1.54
C ILE A 7 -5.64 2.52 0.22
N ASP A 8 -6.85 3.05 0.16
CA ASP A 8 -7.34 3.72 -1.04
C ASP A 8 -6.82 5.16 -1.20
N GLY A 9 -6.34 5.81 -0.12
CA GLY A 9 -5.90 7.21 -0.10
C GLY A 9 -5.77 7.72 1.34
N LEU A 10 -5.16 8.89 1.54
CA LEU A 10 -5.05 9.58 2.84
C LEU A 10 -5.69 11.00 2.81
N PRO A 11 -6.99 11.16 2.47
CA PRO A 11 -7.66 12.47 2.38
C PRO A 11 -7.94 13.20 3.72
N GLY A 12 -7.74 12.60 4.89
CA GLY A 12 -8.06 13.25 6.18
C GLY A 12 -9.12 12.55 7.04
N GLY A 13 -9.50 11.31 6.71
CA GLY A 13 -10.54 10.54 7.39
C GLY A 13 -10.08 9.77 8.63
N GLY A 14 -11.04 9.28 9.41
CA GLY A 14 -10.76 8.56 10.66
C GLY A 14 -10.02 7.23 10.49
N ALA A 15 -10.34 6.46 9.43
CA ALA A 15 -9.68 5.18 9.17
C ALA A 15 -8.20 5.35 8.83
N GLU A 16 -7.88 6.38 8.07
CA GLU A 16 -6.52 6.71 7.63
C GLU A 16 -5.64 7.11 8.81
N LYS A 17 -6.20 7.89 9.74
CA LYS A 17 -5.53 8.24 10.99
C LYS A 17 -5.15 7.00 11.80
N VAL A 18 -6.05 6.02 11.90
CA VAL A 18 -5.76 4.75 12.59
C VAL A 18 -4.61 4.00 11.91
N VAL A 19 -4.61 3.91 10.58
CA VAL A 19 -3.53 3.25 9.83
C VAL A 19 -2.18 3.93 10.10
N LEU A 20 -2.13 5.26 10.07
CA LEU A 20 -0.90 6.01 10.34
C LEU A 20 -0.43 5.85 11.78
N THR A 21 -1.34 5.87 12.75
CA THR A 21 -1.01 5.61 14.17
C THR A 21 -0.45 4.21 14.38
N LEU A 22 -1.03 3.19 13.72
CA LEU A 22 -0.50 1.82 13.80
C LEU A 22 0.85 1.70 13.11
N ALA A 23 1.02 2.33 11.95
CA ALA A 23 2.30 2.34 11.23
C ALA A 23 3.41 2.97 12.07
N GLU A 24 3.13 4.11 12.71
CA GLU A 24 4.06 4.79 13.62
C GLU A 24 4.44 3.90 14.81
N GLN A 25 3.46 3.23 15.43
CA GLN A 25 3.71 2.31 16.54
C GLN A 25 4.63 1.16 16.11
N PHE A 26 4.35 0.50 14.98
CA PHE A 26 5.19 -0.59 14.49
C PHE A 26 6.60 -0.12 14.15
N LEU A 27 6.76 1.05 13.49
CA LEU A 27 8.07 1.64 13.23
C LEU A 27 8.84 1.87 14.53
N SER A 28 8.18 2.35 15.59
CA SER A 28 8.79 2.57 16.91
C SER A 28 9.26 1.27 17.59
N GLU A 29 8.62 0.15 17.25
CA GLU A 29 8.99 -1.19 17.72
C GLU A 29 10.14 -1.81 16.90
N GLY A 30 10.67 -1.08 15.91
CA GLY A 30 11.76 -1.54 15.04
C GLY A 30 11.30 -2.38 13.85
N GLU A 31 9.99 -2.40 13.58
CA GLU A 31 9.41 -3.08 12.43
C GLU A 31 9.63 -2.30 11.13
N GLN A 32 9.71 -3.01 10.00
CA GLN A 32 9.72 -2.38 8.68
C GLN A 32 8.28 -2.26 8.17
N VAL A 33 7.83 -1.04 7.93
CA VAL A 33 6.46 -0.76 7.51
C VAL A 33 6.45 -0.11 6.13
N SER A 34 5.68 -0.69 5.22
CA SER A 34 5.34 -0.09 3.92
C SER A 34 3.85 0.25 3.87
N LEU A 35 3.50 1.37 3.23
CA LEU A 35 2.12 1.81 3.03
C LEU A 35 1.87 2.08 1.54
N PHE A 36 1.00 1.26 0.94
CA PHE A 36 0.60 1.41 -0.45
C PHE A 36 -0.73 2.13 -0.58
N SER A 37 -0.74 3.22 -1.33
CA SER A 37 -1.93 4.02 -1.60
C SER A 37 -2.42 3.83 -3.04
N LEU A 38 -3.69 3.50 -3.23
CA LEU A 38 -4.28 3.26 -4.56
C LEU A 38 -4.70 4.55 -5.28
N ARG A 39 -4.69 5.70 -4.59
CA ARG A 39 -4.94 7.02 -5.15
C ARG A 39 -3.86 8.00 -4.71
N ASP A 40 -3.60 8.97 -5.57
CA ASP A 40 -2.63 10.06 -5.35
C ASP A 40 -3.27 11.17 -4.49
N VAL A 41 -3.57 10.84 -3.24
CA VAL A 41 -4.15 11.77 -2.24
C VAL A 41 -3.46 11.50 -0.89
N CYS A 42 -2.74 12.51 -0.39
CA CYS A 42 -2.02 12.44 0.89
C CYS A 42 -2.03 13.79 1.61
N ASP A 43 -3.03 13.98 2.46
CA ASP A 43 -3.25 15.21 3.23
C ASP A 43 -2.75 15.10 4.67
N TYR A 44 -2.21 13.94 5.06
CA TYR A 44 -1.57 13.71 6.35
C TYR A 44 -0.04 13.75 6.25
N PRO A 45 0.67 14.20 7.31
CA PRO A 45 2.09 13.97 7.42
C PRO A 45 2.36 12.46 7.57
N LEU A 46 3.42 11.99 6.90
CA LEU A 46 3.84 10.60 6.97
C LEU A 46 4.86 10.41 8.11
N PRO A 47 4.74 9.35 8.93
CA PRO A 47 5.74 8.99 9.93
C PRO A 47 7.14 8.82 9.34
N GLU A 48 8.17 9.18 10.10
CA GLU A 48 9.56 8.97 9.69
C GLU A 48 9.88 7.47 9.55
N GLY A 49 10.57 7.10 8.47
CA GLY A 49 10.91 5.70 8.20
C GLY A 49 9.82 4.87 7.53
N LEU A 50 8.62 5.43 7.30
CA LEU A 50 7.56 4.76 6.54
C LEU A 50 7.89 4.70 5.04
N ASP A 51 7.90 3.49 4.45
CA ASP A 51 8.02 3.32 3.00
C ASP A 51 6.65 3.53 2.32
N TYR A 52 6.37 4.75 1.91
CA TYR A 52 5.12 5.12 1.25
C TYR A 52 5.22 5.04 -0.28
N GLN A 53 4.30 4.30 -0.92
CA GLN A 53 4.23 4.18 -2.37
C GLN A 53 2.81 4.40 -2.89
N VAL A 54 2.67 5.19 -3.96
CA VAL A 54 1.38 5.43 -4.61
C VAL A 54 1.26 4.58 -5.88
N ILE A 55 0.29 3.67 -5.91
CA ILE A 55 -0.02 2.77 -7.02
C ILE A 55 -1.21 3.34 -7.78
N VAL A 56 -0.94 4.34 -8.63
CA VAL A 56 -2.00 5.02 -9.39
C VAL A 56 -2.30 4.27 -10.69
N ASP A 57 -3.58 4.10 -10.92
CA ASP A 57 -4.12 3.75 -12.21
C ASP A 57 -4.22 4.98 -13.13
N ARG A 58 -3.38 5.02 -14.19
CA ARG A 58 -3.39 6.11 -15.19
C ARG A 58 -4.06 5.74 -16.53
N CYS A 59 -4.84 4.66 -16.61
CA CYS A 59 -5.32 4.19 -17.91
C CYS A 59 -6.27 5.19 -18.57
N ARG A 60 -6.10 5.43 -19.88
CA ARG A 60 -6.85 6.45 -20.65
C ARG A 60 -7.93 5.94 -21.64
N LYS A 61 -8.28 4.65 -21.63
CA LYS A 61 -9.16 4.03 -22.65
C LYS A 61 -10.68 4.22 -22.42
N PRO A 62 -11.52 4.15 -23.47
CA PRO A 62 -12.97 4.33 -23.35
C PRO A 62 -13.72 3.19 -22.61
N TRP A 63 -13.18 1.96 -22.60
CA TRP A 63 -13.73 0.81 -21.85
C TRP A 63 -13.13 0.67 -20.44
N ARG A 64 -12.72 1.78 -19.84
CA ARG A 64 -11.97 1.83 -18.59
C ARG A 64 -12.66 1.10 -17.44
N LYS A 65 -13.94 1.40 -17.20
CA LYS A 65 -14.68 0.88 -16.03
C LYS A 65 -14.81 -0.65 -16.02
N LEU A 66 -14.90 -1.28 -17.19
CA LEU A 66 -15.03 -2.74 -17.31
C LEU A 66 -13.75 -3.50 -16.97
N THR A 67 -12.58 -2.86 -17.12
CA THR A 67 -11.27 -3.49 -16.87
C THR A 67 -10.52 -2.86 -15.70
N GLU A 68 -11.13 -1.87 -15.05
CA GLU A 68 -10.51 -1.07 -13.99
C GLU A 68 -10.08 -1.93 -12.82
N LEU A 69 -10.99 -2.74 -12.27
CA LEU A 69 -10.72 -3.60 -11.12
C LEU A 69 -9.58 -4.60 -11.41
N SER A 70 -9.68 -5.36 -12.50
CA SER A 70 -8.65 -6.35 -12.86
C SER A 70 -7.29 -5.71 -13.13
N ARG A 71 -7.27 -4.50 -13.68
CA ARG A 71 -6.01 -3.81 -13.97
C ARG A 71 -5.40 -3.17 -12.73
N ARG A 72 -6.22 -2.60 -11.83
CA ARG A 72 -5.77 -2.14 -10.52
C ARG A 72 -5.23 -3.29 -9.67
N ALA A 73 -5.91 -4.44 -9.68
CA ALA A 73 -5.42 -5.66 -9.03
C ALA A 73 -4.04 -6.05 -9.55
N ARG A 74 -3.85 -6.17 -10.87
CA ARG A 74 -2.53 -6.47 -11.45
C ARG A 74 -1.45 -5.43 -11.13
N GLN A 75 -1.82 -4.15 -11.04
CA GLN A 75 -0.87 -3.09 -10.64
C GLN A 75 -0.46 -3.23 -9.18
N LEU A 76 -1.41 -3.59 -8.31
CA LEU A 76 -1.15 -3.90 -6.91
C LEU A 76 -0.27 -5.16 -6.79
N ASP A 77 -0.62 -6.25 -7.48
CA ASP A 77 0.14 -7.50 -7.48
C ASP A 77 1.61 -7.24 -7.86
N ALA A 78 1.85 -6.51 -8.95
CA ALA A 78 3.20 -6.16 -9.39
C ALA A 78 3.97 -5.28 -8.37
N ALA A 79 3.28 -4.40 -7.66
CA ALA A 79 3.90 -3.57 -6.63
C ALA A 79 4.27 -4.40 -5.39
N VAL A 80 3.40 -5.35 -5.00
CA VAL A 80 3.65 -6.30 -3.92
C VAL A 80 4.84 -7.20 -4.25
N GLU A 81 4.85 -7.83 -5.43
CA GLU A 81 5.99 -8.66 -5.89
C GLU A 81 7.31 -7.88 -5.88
N LYS A 82 7.29 -6.62 -6.30
CA LYS A 82 8.48 -5.76 -6.31
C LYS A 82 8.94 -5.42 -4.88
N ALA A 83 8.02 -5.19 -3.96
CA ALA A 83 8.36 -4.97 -2.55
C ALA A 83 8.91 -6.24 -1.89
N GLU A 84 8.42 -7.41 -2.27
CA GLU A 84 8.97 -8.69 -1.82
C GLU A 84 10.41 -8.90 -2.28
N GLN A 85 10.69 -8.65 -3.56
CA GLN A 85 12.03 -8.78 -4.14
C GLN A 85 13.04 -7.81 -3.51
N ARG A 86 12.60 -6.61 -3.15
CA ARG A 86 13.41 -5.61 -2.42
C ARG A 86 13.62 -5.97 -0.95
N GLY A 87 12.88 -6.94 -0.45
CA GLY A 87 12.83 -7.25 0.96
C GLY A 87 12.21 -6.12 1.78
N ALA A 88 11.22 -5.40 1.26
CA ALA A 88 10.41 -4.46 2.05
C ALA A 88 9.25 -5.20 2.76
N PHE A 89 8.79 -6.32 2.19
CA PHE A 89 7.75 -7.19 2.73
C PHE A 89 8.07 -8.66 2.44
N ARG A 90 7.49 -9.59 3.20
CA ARG A 90 7.42 -11.02 2.85
C ARG A 90 6.05 -11.51 3.30
N PRO A 91 5.13 -11.89 2.40
CA PRO A 91 3.92 -12.56 2.85
C PRO A 91 4.37 -13.84 3.56
N GLY A 92 3.78 -14.12 4.74
CA GLY A 92 3.87 -15.45 5.30
C GLY A 92 3.44 -16.41 4.20
N ALA A 93 4.27 -17.41 3.89
CA ALA A 93 3.98 -18.38 2.85
C ALA A 93 2.52 -18.84 3.03
N LEU A 94 1.64 -18.48 2.10
CA LEU A 94 0.42 -19.26 1.94
C LEU A 94 0.93 -20.63 1.52
N GLU A 95 1.10 -21.52 2.50
CA GLU A 95 1.22 -22.93 2.23
C GLU A 95 0.05 -23.29 1.33
N SER A 96 0.42 -23.70 0.13
CA SER A 96 -0.49 -24.23 -0.86
C SER A 96 -1.06 -25.50 -0.24
N ALA A 97 -2.34 -25.46 0.16
CA ALA A 97 -3.13 -26.64 0.49
C ALA A 97 -4.11 -26.90 -0.66
#